data_AF-A0A938DF17-F1
#
_entry.id   AF-A0A938DF17-F1
#
_cell.length_a   1.000
_cell.length_b   1.000
_cell.length_c   1.000
_cell.angle_alpha   90.00
_cell.angle_beta   90.00
_cell.angle_gamma   90.00
#
_symmetry.space_group_name_H-M   'P 1'
#
loop_
_entity.id
_entity.type
_entity.pdbx_description
1 polymer ?
#
loop_
_entity_poly.entity_id
_entity_poly.type
_entity_poly.pdbx_seq_one_letter_code
_entity_poly.pdbx_strand_id
1 'polypeptide(L)'
;MNRISGKRGEASSPIFARSQAGSKRTRRAQRANAFALVASLAFAGAAQAELLKFETRPNGANETVSATVKLDGTTYEIAGTLLKPTQPPSGGAKSILIETQPSEDVKPLALERGLAVLTLDVANLPDKAKEPALRDLLGHIRGALKMKRALGRAQGADADAMSNAASAFDGLLLHDASREPGSPTRFIATWSADAYWREKPRIEFEKSAPPNGRRFYLAGIAGSTTAINCVAPINARAIAPALRALFVALDEWTTKSVAPPASRAPVNGDLTPGQDLKWPKAPALPSPPEGARRVPKIDADGNEIAGLRLPDLALPIATFRGFNAQKNKKGQPCVAGAAIPFEATKPDREKNDDPRSSLVERYGSRAYFVATMRIIADKLVKERLLLQQDADAYVATARSAPF
;
A
#
# COMPACT_ATOMS: atom_id res chain seq x y z
N MET A 1 -34.75 12.26 -57.38
CA MET A 1 -36.22 12.34 -57.24
C MET A 1 -36.52 12.17 -55.76
N ASN A 2 -37.03 13.08 -54.92
CA ASN A 2 -37.66 14.42 -54.98
C ASN A 2 -37.14 15.21 -53.74
N ARG A 3 -36.58 16.43 -53.83
CA ARG A 3 -37.19 17.78 -53.59
C ARG A 3 -38.38 17.78 -52.62
N ILE A 4 -38.40 18.58 -51.53
CA ILE A 4 -38.66 20.05 -51.45
C ILE A 4 -38.09 20.54 -50.08
N SER A 5 -37.16 21.50 -49.99
CA SER A 5 -37.32 22.98 -49.86
C SER A 5 -38.01 23.45 -48.55
N GLY A 6 -37.53 24.40 -47.74
CA GLY A 6 -36.37 25.29 -47.81
C GLY A 6 -36.44 26.43 -46.75
N LYS A 7 -35.26 27.07 -46.56
CA LYS A 7 -34.96 28.47 -46.12
C LYS A 7 -35.28 28.88 -44.66
N ARG A 8 -34.34 29.36 -43.82
CA ARG A 8 -33.31 30.46 -43.85
C ARG A 8 -33.83 31.82 -43.33
N GLY A 9 -33.02 32.44 -42.45
CA GLY A 9 -32.94 33.88 -42.15
C GLY A 9 -33.07 34.16 -40.64
N GLU A 10 -31.99 34.46 -39.89
CA GLU A 10 -31.41 35.81 -39.65
C GLU A 10 -32.37 36.75 -38.91
N ALA A 11 -32.01 37.59 -37.92
CA ALA A 11 -30.76 37.97 -37.27
C ALA A 11 -31.10 38.84 -36.01
N SER A 12 -30.06 39.17 -35.23
CA SER A 12 -29.87 40.44 -34.49
C SER A 12 -30.58 40.70 -33.15
N SER A 13 -29.75 40.86 -32.10
CA SER A 13 -29.96 41.71 -30.90
C SER A 13 -30.06 43.22 -31.28
N PRO A 14 -30.27 44.24 -30.40
CA PRO A 14 -30.01 44.30 -28.95
C PRO A 14 -30.91 45.29 -28.11
N ILE A 15 -30.44 45.63 -26.88
CA ILE A 15 -30.59 46.92 -26.15
C ILE A 15 -31.58 47.05 -24.96
N PHE A 16 -30.97 47.27 -23.78
CA PHE A 16 -31.27 48.13 -22.61
C PHE A 16 -32.71 48.42 -22.13
N ALA A 17 -32.90 48.30 -20.80
CA ALA A 17 -33.34 49.43 -19.96
C ALA A 17 -33.05 49.20 -18.45
N ARG A 18 -32.44 50.22 -17.82
CA ARG A 18 -32.32 50.45 -16.37
C ARG A 18 -33.66 50.88 -15.77
N SER A 19 -33.87 50.63 -14.47
CA SER A 19 -34.59 51.58 -13.59
C SER A 19 -34.22 51.37 -12.11
N GLN A 20 -33.86 52.46 -11.45
CA GLN A 20 -33.64 52.61 -10.01
C GLN A 20 -34.89 53.18 -9.33
N ALA A 21 -35.14 52.77 -8.09
CA ALA A 21 -35.62 53.57 -6.94
C ALA A 21 -35.86 52.57 -5.79
N GLY A 22 -35.36 52.65 -4.56
CA GLY A 22 -35.10 53.81 -3.71
C GLY A 22 -36.24 53.90 -2.68
N SER A 23 -36.00 53.59 -1.39
CA SER A 23 -36.57 54.32 -0.22
C SER A 23 -36.58 53.53 1.12
N LYS A 24 -35.97 54.20 2.12
CA LYS A 24 -36.31 54.29 3.56
C LYS A 24 -35.79 53.27 4.58
N ARG A 25 -34.83 53.81 5.35
CA ARG A 25 -34.37 53.48 6.70
C ARG A 25 -35.52 53.40 7.72
N THR A 26 -35.43 52.44 8.63
CA THR A 26 -35.88 52.54 10.02
C THR A 26 -34.78 52.03 10.94
N ARG A 27 -34.27 52.91 11.83
CA ARG A 27 -33.33 52.56 12.90
C ARG A 27 -34.14 52.08 14.09
N ARG A 28 -33.82 50.91 14.65
CA ARG A 28 -34.23 50.52 16.01
C ARG A 28 -32.97 50.19 16.80
N ALA A 29 -32.78 50.94 17.88
CA ALA A 29 -31.67 50.77 18.82
C ALA A 29 -31.89 49.50 19.65
N GLN A 30 -30.86 48.66 19.74
CA GLN A 30 -30.72 47.67 20.80
C GLN A 30 -29.33 47.83 21.41
N ARG A 31 -29.31 48.33 22.65
CA ARG A 31 -28.19 48.19 23.59
C ARG A 31 -28.23 46.75 24.11
N ALA A 32 -27.13 46.02 24.00
CA ALA A 32 -26.89 44.82 24.80
C ALA A 32 -25.38 44.58 24.96
N ASN A 33 -24.91 44.84 26.18
CA ASN A 33 -23.77 44.28 26.91
C ASN A 33 -22.57 43.72 26.13
N ALA A 34 -21.45 44.45 26.24
CA ALA A 34 -20.12 43.94 25.96
C ALA A 34 -19.71 42.92 27.03
N PHE A 35 -19.82 41.63 26.71
CA PHE A 35 -19.01 40.59 27.35
C PHE A 35 -17.71 40.48 26.54
N ALA A 36 -16.60 40.92 27.11
CA ALA A 36 -15.28 40.66 26.58
C ALA A 36 -14.99 39.17 26.71
N LEU A 37 -15.20 38.42 25.63
CA LEU A 37 -14.70 37.05 25.50
C LEU A 37 -13.18 37.15 25.28
N VAL A 38 -12.40 36.95 26.33
CA VAL A 38 -10.96 36.67 26.17
C VAL A 38 -10.86 35.30 25.53
N ALA A 39 -10.80 35.27 24.20
CA ALA A 39 -10.43 34.08 23.47
C ALA A 39 -8.94 33.83 23.72
N SER A 40 -8.64 33.05 24.75
CA SER A 40 -7.34 32.41 24.90
C SER A 40 -7.15 31.43 23.74
N LEU A 41 -6.62 31.93 22.63
CA LEU A 41 -6.02 31.11 21.57
C LEU A 41 -4.77 30.46 22.17
N ALA A 42 -4.97 29.35 22.87
CA ALA A 42 -3.89 28.40 23.10
C ALA A 42 -3.52 27.81 21.74
N PHE A 43 -2.56 28.44 21.06
CA PHE A 43 -1.80 27.74 20.03
C PHE A 43 -1.07 26.60 20.76
N ALA A 44 -1.66 25.41 20.75
CA ALA A 44 -0.89 24.20 20.96
C ALA A 44 0.13 24.14 19.82
N GLY A 45 1.32 24.68 20.04
CA GLY A 45 2.43 24.55 19.11
C GLY A 45 2.63 23.07 18.84
N ALA A 46 2.74 22.69 17.57
CA ALA A 46 3.11 21.32 17.23
C ALA A 46 4.39 20.96 17.99
N ALA A 47 4.40 19.82 18.67
CA ALA A 47 5.56 19.35 19.42
C ALA A 47 6.80 19.40 18.51
N GLN A 48 7.79 20.20 18.91
CA GLN A 48 8.99 20.46 18.10
C GLN A 48 10.07 19.48 18.56
N ALA A 49 10.45 18.56 17.67
CA ALA A 49 11.62 17.71 17.88
C ALA A 49 12.89 18.53 17.59
N GLU A 50 13.94 18.26 18.37
CA GLU A 50 15.27 18.83 18.19
C GLU A 50 16.30 17.69 18.17
N LEU A 51 16.99 17.51 17.05
CA LEU A 51 18.12 16.61 16.91
C LEU A 51 19.31 17.16 17.68
N LEU A 52 19.59 16.56 18.83
CA LEU A 52 20.72 16.94 19.67
C LEU A 52 22.03 16.37 19.13
N LYS A 53 21.97 15.21 18.48
CA LYS A 53 23.15 14.46 18.07
C LYS A 53 22.86 13.54 16.90
N PHE A 54 23.79 13.47 15.95
CA PHE A 54 23.81 12.48 14.87
C PHE A 54 25.24 12.03 14.64
N GLU A 55 25.50 10.73 14.81
CA GLU A 55 26.82 10.14 14.59
C GLU A 55 26.71 8.93 13.66
N THR A 56 27.77 8.75 12.87
CA THR A 56 28.01 7.53 12.10
C THR A 56 29.35 6.95 12.52
N ARG A 57 29.42 5.64 12.75
CA ARG A 57 30.66 4.95 13.12
C ARG A 57 30.86 3.72 12.24
N PRO A 58 32.08 3.43 11.76
CA PRO A 58 32.35 2.20 11.03
C PRO A 58 32.03 0.96 11.87
N ASN A 59 31.43 -0.05 11.24
CA ASN A 59 31.12 -1.36 11.82
C ASN A 59 31.26 -2.46 10.74
N GLY A 60 32.47 -2.96 10.55
CA GLY A 60 32.79 -3.88 9.46
C GLY A 60 32.58 -3.22 8.09
N ALA A 61 31.81 -3.86 7.23
CA ALA A 61 31.41 -3.31 5.92
C ALA A 61 30.27 -2.28 5.99
N ASN A 62 29.70 -2.09 7.18
CA ASN A 62 28.53 -1.25 7.43
C ASN A 62 28.92 -0.05 8.31
N GLU A 63 27.99 0.88 8.49
CA GLU A 63 28.12 1.97 9.46
C GLU A 63 26.98 1.89 10.47
N THR A 64 27.28 1.96 11.76
CA THR A 64 26.26 2.19 12.79
C THR A 64 25.91 3.66 12.80
N VAL A 65 24.62 3.93 12.94
CA VAL A 65 24.07 5.28 13.05
C VAL A 65 23.43 5.41 14.42
N SER A 66 23.68 6.52 15.10
CA SER A 66 22.99 6.87 16.35
C SER A 66 22.53 8.31 16.29
N ALA A 67 21.27 8.53 16.58
CA ALA A 67 20.67 9.86 16.65
C ALA A 67 19.96 10.06 17.99
N THR A 68 20.20 11.22 18.60
CA THR A 68 19.54 11.64 19.83
C THR A 68 18.58 12.77 19.50
N VAL A 69 17.28 12.55 19.73
CA VAL A 69 16.23 13.55 19.47
C VAL A 69 15.53 13.92 20.77
N LYS A 70 15.39 15.21 21.04
CA LYS A 70 14.61 15.73 22.16
C LYS A 70 13.22 16.14 21.67
N LEU A 71 12.18 15.67 22.34
CA LEU A 71 10.78 16.03 22.07
C LEU A 71 10.07 16.29 23.39
N ASP A 72 9.47 17.47 23.54
CA ASP A 72 8.75 17.90 24.74
C ASP A 72 9.55 17.69 26.04
N GLY A 73 10.86 17.98 26.00
CA GLY A 73 11.77 17.80 27.13
C GLY A 73 12.25 16.38 27.37
N THR A 74 11.74 15.38 26.64
CA THR A 74 12.18 13.98 26.73
C THR A 74 13.17 13.65 25.61
N THR A 75 14.27 12.99 25.96
CA THR A 75 15.29 12.55 25.00
C THR A 75 15.03 11.12 24.57
N TYR A 76 15.12 10.86 23.27
CA TYR A 76 14.98 9.56 22.65
C TYR A 76 16.22 9.23 21.82
N GLU A 77 16.69 8.00 21.93
CA GLU A 77 17.75 7.46 21.09
C GLU A 77 17.15 6.67 19.93
N ILE A 78 17.68 6.90 18.73
CA ILE A 78 17.31 6.21 17.51
C ILE A 78 18.58 5.55 16.99
N ALA A 79 18.61 4.22 17.03
CA ALA A 79 19.68 3.43 16.44
C ALA A 79 19.41 3.22 14.94
N GLY A 80 20.47 3.00 14.18
CA GLY A 80 20.33 2.65 12.77
C GLY A 80 21.57 1.97 12.20
N THR A 81 21.41 1.43 11.01
CA THR A 81 22.49 0.85 10.21
C THR A 81 22.48 1.45 8.82
N LEU A 82 23.61 1.98 8.40
CA LEU A 82 23.85 2.52 7.07
C LEU A 82 24.68 1.53 6.24
N LEU A 83 24.14 1.15 5.10
CA LEU A 83 24.76 0.31 4.08
C LEU A 83 25.03 1.15 2.84
N LYS A 84 26.20 0.97 2.24
CA LYS A 84 26.58 1.61 0.98
C LYS A 84 26.63 0.57 -0.14
N PRO A 85 26.31 0.94 -1.39
CA PRO A 85 26.51 0.06 -2.54
C PRO A 85 27.96 -0.43 -2.62
N THR A 86 28.16 -1.70 -2.93
CA THR A 86 29.50 -2.27 -3.17
C THR A 86 30.16 -1.64 -4.39
N GLN A 87 29.37 -1.29 -5.40
CA GLN A 87 29.78 -0.54 -6.59
C GLN A 87 29.01 0.78 -6.66
N PRO A 88 29.48 1.84 -5.96
CA PRO A 88 28.78 3.11 -5.97
C PRO A 88 28.91 3.81 -7.34
N PRO A 89 27.93 4.64 -7.74
CA PRO A 89 28.06 5.53 -8.88
C PRO A 89 29.29 6.44 -8.76
N SER A 90 29.79 6.96 -9.88
CA SER A 90 30.90 7.92 -9.89
C SER A 90 30.61 9.12 -8.97
N GLY A 91 31.50 9.38 -8.01
CA GLY A 91 31.31 10.39 -6.97
C GLY A 91 30.55 9.92 -5.71
N GLY A 92 30.30 8.61 -5.58
CA GLY A 92 29.65 7.99 -4.43
C GLY A 92 28.12 7.99 -4.53
N ALA A 93 27.46 7.20 -3.65
CA ALA A 93 26.00 7.23 -3.56
C ALA A 93 25.51 8.64 -3.22
N LYS A 94 24.59 9.17 -4.05
CA LYS A 94 23.90 10.46 -3.83
C LYS A 94 22.40 10.29 -3.53
N SER A 95 21.93 9.06 -3.51
CA SER A 95 20.56 8.70 -3.21
C SER A 95 20.56 7.72 -2.04
N ILE A 96 19.55 7.81 -1.18
CA ILE A 96 19.38 6.93 -0.03
C ILE A 96 17.95 6.37 0.02
N LEU A 97 17.82 5.10 0.35
CA LEU A 97 16.58 4.50 0.83
C LEU A 97 16.62 4.49 2.36
N ILE A 98 15.59 5.04 2.99
CA ILE A 98 15.43 5.05 4.44
C ILE A 98 14.30 4.11 4.81
N GLU A 99 14.57 3.14 5.68
CA GLU A 99 13.60 2.14 6.14
C GLU A 99 13.43 2.21 7.65
N THR A 100 12.22 1.98 8.16
CA THR A 100 11.97 1.83 9.61
C THR A 100 11.89 0.37 10.06
N GLN A 101 11.94 -0.57 9.11
CA GLN A 101 12.05 -2.00 9.37
C GLN A 101 12.97 -2.62 8.31
N PRO A 102 13.83 -3.59 8.69
CA PRO A 102 14.64 -4.32 7.73
C PRO A 102 13.78 -4.94 6.63
N SER A 103 14.20 -4.83 5.38
CA SER A 103 13.64 -5.61 4.27
C SER A 103 14.66 -6.54 3.66
N GLU A 104 14.36 -7.82 3.52
CA GLU A 104 15.26 -8.74 2.81
C GLU A 104 15.07 -8.66 1.28
N ASP A 105 14.06 -7.89 0.82
CA ASP A 105 13.68 -7.81 -0.58
C ASP A 105 14.02 -6.48 -1.26
N VAL A 106 13.75 -5.35 -0.61
CA VAL A 106 13.88 -4.02 -1.23
C VAL A 106 15.27 -3.42 -0.99
N LYS A 107 15.86 -3.62 0.19
CA LYS A 107 17.21 -3.17 0.53
C LYS A 107 18.29 -3.68 -0.44
N PRO A 108 18.37 -4.99 -0.79
CA PRO A 108 19.35 -5.46 -1.78
C PRO A 108 19.19 -4.75 -3.13
N LEU A 109 17.95 -4.63 -3.59
CA LEU A 109 17.62 -3.97 -4.85
C LEU A 109 17.95 -2.46 -4.83
N ALA A 110 17.81 -1.78 -3.70
CA ALA A 110 18.22 -0.40 -3.55
C ALA A 110 19.75 -0.25 -3.68
N LEU A 111 20.51 -1.14 -3.04
CA LEU A 111 21.98 -1.17 -3.13
C LEU A 111 22.46 -1.44 -4.56
N GLU A 112 21.89 -2.43 -5.25
CA GLU A 112 22.18 -2.75 -6.65
C GLU A 112 21.91 -1.55 -7.58
N ARG A 113 20.91 -0.75 -7.26
CA ARG A 113 20.55 0.47 -8.01
C ARG A 113 21.37 1.70 -7.59
N GLY A 114 22.37 1.53 -6.73
CA GLY A 114 23.29 2.57 -6.32
C GLY A 114 22.77 3.52 -5.23
N LEU A 115 21.70 3.14 -4.52
CA LEU A 115 21.24 3.86 -3.33
C LEU A 115 21.97 3.33 -2.09
N ALA A 116 22.40 4.23 -1.20
CA ALA A 116 22.69 3.83 0.18
C ALA A 116 21.39 3.39 0.86
N VAL A 117 21.47 2.54 1.88
CA VAL A 117 20.30 2.12 2.66
C VAL A 117 20.53 2.44 4.12
N LEU A 118 19.65 3.23 4.72
CA LEU A 118 19.64 3.53 6.15
C LEU A 118 18.41 2.90 6.78
N THR A 119 18.61 1.88 7.61
CA THR A 119 17.54 1.32 8.44
C THR A 119 17.58 1.97 9.81
N LEU A 120 16.49 2.63 10.20
CA LEU A 120 16.31 3.27 11.51
C LEU A 120 15.41 2.41 12.39
N ASP A 121 15.85 2.11 13.61
CA ASP A 121 15.01 1.48 14.62
C ASP A 121 14.22 2.55 15.37
N VAL A 122 12.94 2.64 15.03
CA VAL A 122 11.96 3.54 15.67
C VAL A 122 10.95 2.78 16.53
N ALA A 123 11.14 1.48 16.75
CA ALA A 123 10.19 0.65 17.48
C ALA A 123 10.04 1.10 18.95
N ASN A 124 11.12 1.64 19.53
CA ASN A 124 11.14 2.13 20.91
C ASN A 124 10.60 3.56 21.06
N LEU A 125 10.31 4.26 19.95
CA LEU A 125 9.68 5.58 20.02
C LEU A 125 8.18 5.44 20.29
N PRO A 126 7.62 6.22 21.24
CA PRO A 126 6.18 6.36 21.35
C PRO A 126 5.58 6.82 20.02
N ASP A 127 4.38 6.35 19.66
CA ASP A 127 3.77 6.68 18.35
C ASP A 127 3.65 8.19 18.10
N LYS A 128 3.33 8.97 19.15
CA LYS A 128 3.27 10.45 19.08
C LYS A 128 4.63 11.11 18.80
N ALA A 129 5.73 10.42 19.09
CA ALA A 129 7.09 10.91 18.92
C ALA A 129 7.70 10.52 17.57
N LYS A 130 7.21 9.46 16.92
CA LYS A 130 7.76 8.95 15.65
C LYS A 130 7.76 9.99 14.55
N GLU A 131 6.62 10.65 14.31
CA GLU A 131 6.51 11.67 13.25
C GLU A 131 7.47 12.85 13.46
N PRO A 132 7.42 13.60 14.58
CA PRO A 132 8.29 14.76 14.75
C PRO A 132 9.77 14.35 14.79
N ALA A 133 10.11 13.21 15.41
CA ALA A 133 11.49 12.72 15.44
C ALA A 133 12.01 12.34 14.05
N LEU A 134 11.21 11.61 13.25
CA LEU A 134 11.57 11.30 11.87
C LEU A 134 11.70 12.56 11.04
N ARG A 135 10.74 13.49 11.11
CA ARG A 135 10.78 14.74 10.34
C ARG A 135 12.07 15.51 10.59
N ASP A 136 12.44 15.72 11.84
CA ASP A 136 13.63 16.49 12.19
C ASP A 136 14.92 15.74 11.84
N LEU A 137 15.01 14.46 12.19
CA LEU A 137 16.16 13.61 11.85
C LEU A 137 16.41 13.57 10.33
N LEU A 138 15.35 13.38 9.52
CA LEU A 138 15.45 13.30 8.07
C LEU A 138 15.91 14.62 7.42
N GLY A 139 15.51 15.76 8.01
CA GLY A 139 16.00 17.08 7.60
C GLY A 139 17.52 17.21 7.69
N HIS A 140 18.13 16.54 8.67
CA HIS A 140 19.57 16.57 8.91
C HIS A 140 20.33 15.46 8.16
N ILE A 141 19.74 14.27 8.02
CA ILE A 141 20.37 13.10 7.36
C ILE A 141 20.89 13.45 5.95
N ARG A 142 20.11 14.20 5.16
CA ARG A 142 20.50 14.54 3.78
C ARG A 142 21.80 15.34 3.75
N GLY A 143 21.93 16.35 4.62
CA GLY A 143 23.13 17.17 4.73
C GLY A 143 24.31 16.37 5.28
N ALA A 144 24.10 15.68 6.40
CA ALA A 144 25.13 14.91 7.10
C ALA A 144 25.73 13.81 6.21
N LEU A 145 24.89 13.08 5.47
CA LEU A 145 25.31 12.00 4.58
C LEU A 145 25.60 12.46 3.14
N LYS A 146 25.47 13.76 2.83
CA LYS A 146 25.63 14.33 1.48
C LYS A 146 24.72 13.68 0.43
N MET A 147 23.48 13.34 0.83
CA MET A 147 22.47 12.72 -0.02
C MET A 147 21.60 13.79 -0.70
N LYS A 148 21.50 13.69 -2.03
CA LYS A 148 20.70 14.59 -2.85
C LYS A 148 19.26 14.15 -3.00
N ARG A 149 18.97 12.86 -2.80
CA ARG A 149 17.64 12.26 -2.94
C ARG A 149 17.38 11.24 -1.84
N ALA A 150 16.19 11.24 -1.28
CA ALA A 150 15.75 10.31 -0.24
C ALA A 150 14.45 9.62 -0.65
N LEU A 151 14.49 8.30 -0.74
CA LEU A 151 13.29 7.46 -0.78
C LEU A 151 13.02 6.92 0.63
N GLY A 152 11.75 6.77 0.99
CA GLY A 152 11.35 6.14 2.24
C GLY A 152 10.56 4.87 1.98
N ARG A 153 10.76 3.86 2.85
CA ARG A 153 9.90 2.68 2.94
C ARG A 153 9.53 2.41 4.39
N ALA A 154 8.25 2.21 4.64
CA ALA A 154 7.75 1.87 5.96
C ALA A 154 6.44 1.07 5.85
N GLN A 155 6.07 0.43 6.96
CA GLN A 155 4.79 -0.26 7.09
C GLN A 155 4.01 0.16 8.35
N GLY A 156 2.69 0.01 8.31
CA GLY A 156 1.79 0.23 9.45
C GLY A 156 1.92 1.63 10.05
N ALA A 157 2.03 1.71 11.38
CA ALA A 157 2.15 2.98 12.10
C ALA A 157 3.38 3.81 11.68
N ASP A 158 4.49 3.17 11.33
CA ASP A 158 5.69 3.89 10.88
C ASP A 158 5.49 4.47 9.48
N ALA A 159 4.65 3.82 8.65
CA ALA A 159 4.25 4.36 7.36
C ALA A 159 3.37 5.62 7.51
N ASP A 160 2.52 5.67 8.53
CA ASP A 160 1.77 6.87 8.86
C ASP A 160 2.67 8.01 9.32
N ALA A 161 3.68 7.71 10.14
CA ALA A 161 4.67 8.70 10.58
C ALA A 161 5.48 9.24 9.39
N MET A 162 5.95 8.37 8.48
CA MET A 162 6.62 8.80 7.24
C MET A 162 5.70 9.60 6.32
N SER A 163 4.42 9.23 6.23
CA SER A 163 3.43 9.97 5.44
C SER A 163 3.24 11.40 5.96
N ASN A 164 3.23 11.60 7.28
CA ASN A 164 3.14 12.94 7.88
C ASN A 164 4.46 13.73 7.80
N ALA A 165 5.59 13.04 7.63
CA ALA A 165 6.91 13.61 7.38
C ALA A 165 7.28 13.65 5.88
N ALA A 166 6.31 13.54 4.98
CA ALA A 166 6.54 13.31 3.55
C ALA A 166 7.40 14.37 2.85
N SER A 167 7.42 15.60 3.34
CA SER A 167 8.25 16.69 2.78
C SER A 167 9.76 16.42 2.85
N ALA A 168 10.20 15.49 3.72
CA ALA A 168 11.60 15.10 3.80
C ALA A 168 12.02 14.11 2.69
N PHE A 169 11.06 13.53 1.98
CA PHE A 169 11.28 12.48 0.98
C PHE A 169 10.95 12.95 -0.42
N ASP A 170 11.70 12.44 -1.40
CA ASP A 170 11.40 12.60 -2.82
C ASP A 170 10.38 11.55 -3.29
N GLY A 171 10.29 10.42 -2.59
CA GLY A 171 9.31 9.37 -2.85
C GLY A 171 9.11 8.41 -1.68
N LEU A 172 7.88 7.92 -1.49
CA LEU A 172 7.53 6.99 -0.41
C LEU A 172 6.89 5.69 -0.94
N LEU A 173 7.39 4.54 -0.49
CA LEU A 173 6.75 3.23 -0.65
C LEU A 173 6.16 2.80 0.69
N LEU A 174 4.85 2.87 0.82
CA LEU A 174 4.14 2.67 2.09
C LEU A 174 3.31 1.40 2.05
N HIS A 175 3.45 0.53 3.05
CA HIS A 175 2.63 -0.66 3.21
C HIS A 175 1.67 -0.52 4.41
N ASP A 176 0.38 -0.72 4.18
CA ASP A 176 -0.69 -0.57 5.17
C ASP A 176 -0.69 0.76 5.97
N ALA A 177 -0.26 1.86 5.35
CA ALA A 177 -0.42 3.20 5.94
C ALA A 177 -1.91 3.55 6.01
N SER A 178 -2.42 4.06 7.12
CA SER A 178 -3.80 4.57 7.22
C SER A 178 -3.98 5.92 6.51
N ARG A 179 -2.89 6.65 6.28
CA ARG A 179 -2.87 7.97 5.61
C ARG A 179 -1.94 7.99 4.42
N GLU A 180 -2.26 8.87 3.47
CA GLU A 180 -1.47 9.07 2.25
C GLU A 180 -0.74 10.42 2.28
N PRO A 181 0.48 10.50 1.72
CA PRO A 181 1.23 11.74 1.61
C PRO A 181 0.50 12.81 0.80
N GLY A 182 0.52 14.04 1.31
CA GLY A 182 0.13 15.21 0.54
C GLY A 182 1.09 15.50 -0.63
N SER A 183 0.61 16.26 -1.61
CA SER A 183 1.46 16.83 -2.67
C SER A 183 2.53 17.76 -2.05
N PRO A 184 3.76 17.84 -2.61
CA PRO A 184 4.20 17.28 -3.89
C PRO A 184 4.85 15.89 -3.81
N THR A 185 5.01 15.32 -2.62
CA THR A 185 5.74 14.06 -2.44
C THR A 185 5.07 12.93 -3.21
N ARG A 186 5.86 12.21 -4.01
CA ARG A 186 5.37 11.05 -4.76
C ARG A 186 5.23 9.85 -3.85
N PHE A 187 4.20 9.05 -4.04
CA PHE A 187 4.04 7.84 -3.23
C PHE A 187 3.44 6.68 -3.99
N ILE A 188 3.77 5.48 -3.52
CA ILE A 188 3.09 4.24 -3.83
C ILE A 188 2.63 3.63 -2.51
N ALA A 189 1.32 3.54 -2.33
CA ALA A 189 0.70 2.89 -1.19
C ALA A 189 0.26 1.47 -1.56
N THR A 190 0.54 0.52 -0.68
CA THR A 190 0.16 -0.89 -0.84
C THR A 190 -0.56 -1.40 0.40
N TRP A 191 -1.44 -2.38 0.24
CA TRP A 191 -2.03 -3.13 1.36
C TRP A 191 -2.47 -4.51 0.89
N SER A 192 -2.58 -5.42 1.85
CA SER A 192 -2.87 -6.85 1.63
C SER A 192 -4.32 -7.17 2.02
N ALA A 193 -4.73 -8.43 1.85
CA ALA A 193 -6.13 -8.84 1.99
C ALA A 193 -6.71 -8.59 3.39
N ASP A 194 -5.90 -8.75 4.43
CA ASP A 194 -6.27 -8.45 5.81
C ASP A 194 -6.84 -7.03 6.00
N ALA A 195 -6.45 -6.06 5.16
CA ALA A 195 -6.97 -4.70 5.19
C ALA A 195 -8.49 -4.62 5.01
N TYR A 196 -9.11 -5.54 4.26
CA TYR A 196 -10.57 -5.61 4.09
C TYR A 196 -11.23 -6.64 5.01
N TRP A 197 -10.50 -7.67 5.45
CA TRP A 197 -11.03 -8.77 6.24
C TRP A 197 -10.87 -8.60 7.76
N ARG A 198 -10.20 -7.54 8.23
CA ARG A 198 -10.14 -7.14 9.65
C ARG A 198 -11.44 -6.52 10.16
N GLU A 199 -11.59 -6.44 11.49
CA GLU A 199 -12.81 -5.92 12.15
C GLU A 199 -13.17 -4.50 11.66
N LYS A 200 -12.17 -3.61 11.57
CA LYS A 200 -12.30 -2.26 11.01
C LYS A 200 -11.67 -2.22 9.62
N PRO A 201 -12.42 -2.49 8.54
CA PRO A 201 -11.86 -2.53 7.20
C PRO A 201 -11.22 -1.18 6.85
N ARG A 202 -10.21 -1.23 5.97
CA ARG A 202 -9.55 -0.07 5.42
C ARG A 202 -10.56 0.82 4.70
N ILE A 203 -10.35 2.13 4.81
CA ILE A 203 -11.20 3.14 4.18
C ILE A 203 -11.29 2.86 2.68
N GLU A 204 -12.52 2.90 2.19
CA GLU A 204 -12.83 2.75 0.77
C GLU A 204 -12.52 4.06 0.05
N PHE A 205 -11.76 3.97 -1.04
CA PHE A 205 -11.48 5.13 -1.84
C PHE A 205 -12.60 5.32 -2.87
N GLU A 206 -13.37 6.41 -2.73
CA GLU A 206 -14.40 6.78 -3.70
C GLU A 206 -13.81 7.11 -5.08
N LYS A 207 -12.59 7.65 -5.10
CA LYS A 207 -11.89 8.14 -6.29
C LYS A 207 -10.56 7.42 -6.49
N SER A 208 -10.06 7.48 -7.73
CA SER A 208 -8.71 7.04 -8.07
C SER A 208 -7.64 7.73 -7.21
N ALA A 209 -6.43 7.16 -7.19
CA ALA A 209 -5.28 7.76 -6.52
C ALA A 209 -5.02 9.21 -7.01
N PRO A 210 -4.53 10.11 -6.15
CA PRO A 210 -4.17 11.47 -6.56
C PRO A 210 -3.01 11.45 -7.58
N PRO A 211 -2.76 12.54 -8.33
CA PRO A 211 -1.72 12.57 -9.37
C PRO A 211 -0.30 12.24 -8.87
N ASN A 212 0.04 12.62 -7.63
CA ASN A 212 1.31 12.30 -6.97
C ASN A 212 1.35 10.87 -6.38
N GLY A 213 0.26 10.11 -6.45
CA GLY A 213 0.12 8.82 -5.79
C GLY A 213 -0.21 7.66 -6.71
N ARG A 214 0.11 6.44 -6.25
CA ARG A 214 -0.44 5.18 -6.75
C ARG A 214 -0.88 4.31 -5.60
N ARG A 215 -1.91 3.49 -5.84
CA ARG A 215 -2.51 2.58 -4.86
C ARG A 215 -2.54 1.17 -5.43
N PHE A 216 -2.00 0.20 -4.70
CA PHE A 216 -2.02 -1.21 -5.09
C PHE A 216 -2.53 -2.08 -3.95
N TYR A 217 -3.65 -2.73 -4.20
CA TYR A 217 -4.12 -3.79 -3.34
C TYR A 217 -3.52 -5.12 -3.79
N LEU A 218 -2.79 -5.79 -2.92
CA LEU A 218 -2.16 -7.08 -3.20
C LEU A 218 -3.16 -8.20 -2.89
N ALA A 219 -3.94 -8.57 -3.90
CA ALA A 219 -5.07 -9.46 -3.75
C ALA A 219 -4.64 -10.82 -3.18
N GLY A 220 -5.43 -11.34 -2.23
CA GLY A 220 -5.28 -12.65 -1.61
C GLY A 220 -3.98 -12.89 -0.85
N ILE A 221 -3.15 -11.87 -0.60
CA ILE A 221 -1.95 -11.99 0.23
C ILE A 221 -2.32 -11.68 1.68
N ALA A 222 -1.79 -12.44 2.64
CA ALA A 222 -2.01 -12.19 4.06
C ALA A 222 -0.90 -11.30 4.65
N GLY A 223 -1.25 -10.44 5.61
CA GLY A 223 -0.29 -9.59 6.32
C GLY A 223 0.64 -10.32 7.29
N SER A 224 0.37 -11.59 7.61
CA SER A 224 1.22 -12.41 8.49
C SER A 224 1.20 -13.89 8.09
N THR A 225 2.30 -14.58 8.39
CA THR A 225 2.45 -16.04 8.26
C THR A 225 2.55 -16.74 9.64
N THR A 226 2.40 -16.00 10.74
CA THR A 226 2.48 -16.55 12.10
C THR A 226 1.27 -17.44 12.39
N ALA A 227 1.51 -18.77 12.42
CA ALA A 227 0.48 -19.80 12.47
C ALA A 227 -0.11 -20.08 13.87
N ILE A 228 0.18 -19.24 14.87
CA ILE A 228 -0.25 -19.46 16.26
C ILE A 228 -1.79 -19.48 16.31
N ASN A 229 -2.35 -20.54 16.92
CA ASN A 229 -3.79 -20.72 17.12
C ASN A 229 -4.64 -20.75 15.82
N CYS A 230 -4.04 -21.00 14.65
CA CYS A 230 -4.74 -21.05 13.37
C CYS A 230 -5.27 -22.46 13.05
N VAL A 231 -6.47 -22.56 12.46
CA VAL A 231 -7.13 -23.83 12.10
C VAL A 231 -6.67 -24.36 10.75
N ALA A 232 -6.78 -23.55 9.69
CA ALA A 232 -6.46 -23.96 8.32
C ALA A 232 -4.96 -23.81 8.00
N PRO A 233 -4.44 -24.47 6.95
CA PRO A 233 -3.08 -24.23 6.46
C PRO A 233 -2.84 -22.75 6.16
N ILE A 234 -1.64 -22.27 6.44
CA ILE A 234 -1.33 -20.84 6.34
C ILE A 234 -1.15 -20.37 4.88
N ASN A 235 -1.64 -19.17 4.60
CA ASN A 235 -1.35 -18.48 3.36
C ASN A 235 0.07 -17.87 3.41
N ALA A 236 1.03 -18.55 2.79
CA ALA A 236 2.43 -18.13 2.75
C ALA A 236 2.81 -17.34 1.48
N ARG A 237 1.83 -16.82 0.74
CA ARG A 237 2.11 -16.01 -0.47
C ARG A 237 2.91 -14.76 -0.11
N ALA A 238 3.93 -14.45 -0.90
CA ALA A 238 4.87 -13.37 -0.62
C ALA A 238 4.44 -12.04 -1.26
N ILE A 239 4.47 -10.95 -0.49
CA ILE A 239 4.31 -9.57 -1.00
C ILE A 239 5.53 -9.08 -1.78
N ALA A 240 6.68 -9.70 -1.54
CA ALA A 240 7.99 -9.24 -1.96
C ALA A 240 8.13 -8.96 -3.47
N PRO A 241 7.64 -9.81 -4.39
CA PRO A 241 7.73 -9.55 -5.83
C PRO A 241 7.07 -8.23 -6.24
N ALA A 242 5.89 -7.93 -5.67
CA ALA A 242 5.20 -6.67 -5.93
C ALA A 242 5.98 -5.48 -5.35
N LEU A 243 6.45 -5.57 -4.11
CA LEU A 243 7.18 -4.49 -3.47
C LEU A 243 8.49 -4.14 -4.19
N ARG A 244 9.22 -5.14 -4.69
CA ARG A 244 10.42 -4.91 -5.52
C ARG A 244 10.10 -4.16 -6.80
N ALA A 245 9.11 -4.62 -7.56
CA ALA A 245 8.72 -3.96 -8.82
C ALA A 245 8.22 -2.53 -8.58
N LEU A 246 7.41 -2.33 -7.53
CA LEU A 246 6.89 -1.01 -7.17
C LEU A 246 7.99 -0.08 -6.63
N PHE A 247 9.00 -0.60 -5.93
CA PHE A 247 10.17 0.18 -5.54
C PHE A 247 10.95 0.67 -6.77
N VAL A 248 11.18 -0.19 -7.77
CA VAL A 248 11.82 0.22 -9.03
C VAL A 248 10.99 1.30 -9.72
N ALA A 249 9.67 1.13 -9.77
CA ALA A 249 8.79 2.12 -10.39
C ALA A 249 8.81 3.47 -9.65
N LEU A 250 8.89 3.48 -8.32
CA LEU A 250 9.03 4.70 -7.51
C LEU A 250 10.40 5.37 -7.74
N ASP A 251 11.47 4.58 -7.77
CA ASP A 251 12.82 5.07 -8.02
C ASP A 251 12.91 5.72 -9.41
N GLU A 252 12.38 5.08 -10.45
CA GLU A 252 12.31 5.63 -11.81
C GLU A 252 11.38 6.84 -11.90
N TRP A 253 10.29 6.86 -11.13
CA TRP A 253 9.42 8.02 -11.09
C TRP A 253 10.20 9.22 -10.58
N THR A 254 10.87 9.09 -9.43
CA THR A 254 11.62 10.19 -8.78
C THR A 254 12.89 10.60 -9.53
N THR A 255 13.52 9.70 -10.29
CA THR A 255 14.79 10.00 -10.99
C THR A 255 14.62 10.37 -12.46
N LYS A 256 13.69 9.71 -13.16
CA LYS A 256 13.52 9.80 -14.62
C LYS A 256 12.16 10.36 -15.03
N SER A 257 11.31 10.73 -14.07
CA SER A 257 9.93 11.16 -14.32
C SER A 257 9.08 10.13 -15.07
N VAL A 258 9.45 8.85 -15.02
CA VAL A 258 8.68 7.75 -15.61
C VAL A 258 7.59 7.35 -14.63
N ALA A 259 6.33 7.68 -14.96
CA ALA A 259 5.20 7.36 -14.09
C ALA A 259 5.12 5.84 -13.79
N PRO A 260 4.76 5.43 -12.56
CA PRO A 260 4.50 4.03 -12.26
C PRO A 260 3.22 3.57 -12.97
N PRO A 261 3.01 2.24 -13.03
CA PRO A 261 1.78 1.66 -13.54
C PRO A 261 0.54 2.27 -12.89
N ALA A 262 -0.59 2.22 -13.60
CA ALA A 262 -1.86 2.68 -13.05
C ALA A 262 -2.22 1.90 -11.78
N SER A 263 -2.87 2.60 -10.84
CA SER A 263 -3.33 2.01 -9.58
C SER A 263 -4.20 0.78 -9.81
N ARG A 264 -4.05 -0.22 -8.93
CA ARG A 264 -4.87 -1.44 -8.88
C ARG A 264 -5.38 -1.64 -7.45
N ALA A 265 -6.08 -0.65 -6.93
CA ALA A 265 -6.79 -0.73 -5.67
C ALA A 265 -8.29 -0.84 -5.94
N PRO A 266 -9.05 -1.64 -5.17
CA PRO A 266 -10.49 -1.72 -5.28
C PRO A 266 -11.13 -0.33 -5.17
N VAL A 267 -12.03 -0.03 -6.09
CA VAL A 267 -12.95 1.11 -6.00
C VAL A 267 -14.38 0.58 -5.75
N ASN A 268 -15.37 1.47 -5.65
CA ASN A 268 -16.74 1.08 -5.32
C ASN A 268 -17.31 -0.06 -6.18
N GLY A 269 -16.97 -0.16 -7.46
CA GLY A 269 -17.44 -1.26 -8.32
C GLY A 269 -16.82 -2.63 -8.00
N ASP A 270 -15.71 -2.67 -7.28
CA ASP A 270 -14.93 -3.87 -6.98
C ASP A 270 -15.27 -4.48 -5.61
N LEU A 271 -16.01 -3.73 -4.78
CA LEU A 271 -16.36 -4.10 -3.42
C LEU A 271 -17.85 -4.45 -3.31
N THR A 272 -18.19 -5.42 -2.47
CA THR A 272 -19.57 -5.84 -2.19
C THR A 272 -19.75 -6.09 -0.70
N PRO A 273 -20.95 -5.90 -0.11
CA PRO A 273 -21.21 -6.32 1.26
C PRO A 273 -20.85 -7.80 1.43
N GLY A 274 -20.16 -8.12 2.53
CA GLY A 274 -19.65 -9.48 2.77
C GLY A 274 -20.75 -10.54 2.83
N GLN A 275 -21.93 -10.17 3.32
CA GLN A 275 -23.12 -11.02 3.35
C GLN A 275 -23.67 -11.37 1.94
N ASP A 276 -23.36 -10.57 0.92
CA ASP A 276 -23.81 -10.78 -0.45
C ASP A 276 -22.86 -11.70 -1.23
N LEU A 277 -21.73 -12.09 -0.63
CA LEU A 277 -20.78 -13.00 -1.26
C LEU A 277 -21.35 -14.40 -1.39
N LYS A 278 -21.23 -14.96 -2.60
CA LYS A 278 -21.42 -16.38 -2.84
C LYS A 278 -20.19 -17.14 -2.32
N TRP A 279 -20.21 -17.50 -1.05
CA TRP A 279 -19.10 -18.20 -0.41
C TRP A 279 -19.04 -19.68 -0.84
N PRO A 280 -17.88 -20.21 -1.26
CA PRO A 280 -17.77 -21.62 -1.61
C PRO A 280 -17.89 -22.51 -0.38
N LYS A 281 -18.57 -23.64 -0.53
CA LYS A 281 -18.74 -24.65 0.53
C LYS A 281 -17.57 -25.64 0.55
N ALA A 282 -16.34 -25.14 0.40
CA ALA A 282 -15.16 -25.98 0.37
C ALA A 282 -14.78 -26.46 1.79
N PRO A 283 -14.34 -27.71 1.96
CA PRO A 283 -13.85 -28.21 3.24
C PRO A 283 -12.73 -27.33 3.81
N ALA A 284 -12.73 -27.14 5.13
CA ALA A 284 -11.75 -26.34 5.87
C ALA A 284 -11.61 -24.86 5.47
N LEU A 285 -12.43 -24.35 4.54
CA LEU A 285 -12.48 -22.92 4.22
C LEU A 285 -13.12 -22.17 5.39
N PRO A 286 -12.41 -21.21 6.02
CA PRO A 286 -12.99 -20.46 7.13
C PRO A 286 -14.16 -19.60 6.63
N SER A 287 -15.23 -19.53 7.43
CA SER A 287 -16.34 -18.60 7.14
C SER A 287 -15.85 -17.16 7.08
N PRO A 288 -16.42 -16.31 6.20
CA PRO A 288 -16.08 -14.89 6.20
C PRO A 288 -16.43 -14.29 7.58
N PRO A 289 -15.57 -13.42 8.15
CA PRO A 289 -15.90 -12.82 9.42
C PRO A 289 -17.16 -11.95 9.28
N GLU A 290 -18.01 -11.99 10.30
CA GLU A 290 -19.39 -11.48 10.30
C GLU A 290 -19.48 -9.96 10.03
N GLY A 291 -20.65 -9.51 9.58
CA GLY A 291 -21.01 -8.09 9.43
C GLY A 291 -21.24 -7.60 7.99
N ALA A 292 -21.93 -6.46 7.87
CA ALA A 292 -22.31 -5.84 6.59
C ALA A 292 -21.18 -5.01 5.93
N ARG A 293 -19.92 -5.24 6.30
CA ARG A 293 -18.77 -4.54 5.73
C ARG A 293 -18.59 -4.86 4.25
N ARG A 294 -18.07 -3.92 3.47
CA ARG A 294 -17.74 -4.18 2.07
C ARG A 294 -16.35 -4.78 1.95
N VAL A 295 -16.23 -5.76 1.08
CA VAL A 295 -15.03 -6.56 0.86
C VAL A 295 -14.80 -6.74 -0.64
N PRO A 296 -13.57 -7.03 -1.08
CA PRO A 296 -13.28 -7.34 -2.46
C PRO A 296 -14.17 -8.48 -2.96
N LYS A 297 -14.72 -8.30 -4.17
CA LYS A 297 -15.39 -9.38 -4.88
C LYS A 297 -14.46 -10.59 -5.01
N ILE A 298 -15.07 -11.77 -5.01
CA ILE A 298 -14.39 -13.05 -5.15
C ILE A 298 -14.92 -13.81 -6.36
N ASP A 299 -14.14 -14.73 -6.91
CA ASP A 299 -14.59 -15.71 -7.88
C ASP A 299 -15.36 -16.86 -7.21
N ALA A 300 -15.82 -17.83 -8.01
CA ALA A 300 -16.56 -18.99 -7.52
C ALA A 300 -15.77 -19.87 -6.54
N ASP A 301 -14.43 -19.75 -6.54
CA ASP A 301 -13.53 -20.49 -5.67
C ASP A 301 -13.16 -19.70 -4.42
N GLY A 302 -13.67 -18.48 -4.28
CA GLY A 302 -13.41 -17.63 -3.14
C GLY A 302 -12.04 -16.96 -3.20
N ASN A 303 -11.41 -16.85 -4.37
CA ASN A 303 -10.24 -16.02 -4.58
C ASN A 303 -10.65 -14.60 -4.98
N GLU A 304 -9.93 -13.60 -4.49
CA GLU A 304 -10.24 -12.20 -4.77
C GLU A 304 -9.94 -11.82 -6.23
N ILE A 305 -10.88 -11.12 -6.87
CA ILE A 305 -10.76 -10.72 -8.29
C ILE A 305 -10.35 -9.26 -8.48
N ALA A 306 -10.45 -8.45 -7.43
CA ALA A 306 -10.09 -7.03 -7.45
C ALA A 306 -8.62 -6.81 -7.09
N GLY A 307 -8.01 -5.77 -7.67
CA GLY A 307 -6.65 -5.33 -7.37
C GLY A 307 -5.53 -6.02 -8.17
N LEU A 308 -4.31 -5.95 -7.65
CA LEU A 308 -3.14 -6.58 -8.24
C LEU A 308 -3.09 -8.07 -7.86
N ARG A 309 -3.42 -8.93 -8.83
CA ARG A 309 -3.25 -10.38 -8.73
C ARG A 309 -1.86 -10.76 -9.25
N LEU A 310 -0.98 -11.21 -8.34
CA LEU A 310 0.27 -11.85 -8.70
C LEU A 310 0.01 -13.21 -9.37
N PRO A 311 0.99 -13.79 -10.10
CA PRO A 311 0.75 -14.96 -10.96
C PRO A 311 0.12 -16.16 -10.23
N ASP A 312 0.49 -16.38 -8.98
CA ASP A 312 -0.03 -17.44 -8.10
C ASP A 312 -1.50 -17.27 -7.67
N LEU A 313 -2.06 -16.06 -7.69
CA LEU A 313 -3.51 -15.83 -7.52
C LEU A 313 -4.24 -15.76 -8.87
N ALA A 314 -3.54 -15.32 -9.92
CA ALA A 314 -4.12 -15.28 -11.26
C ALA A 314 -4.28 -16.69 -11.87
N LEU A 315 -3.40 -17.63 -11.49
CA LEU A 315 -3.49 -19.07 -11.74
C LEU A 315 -3.48 -19.83 -10.39
N PRO A 316 -4.58 -19.81 -9.62
CA PRO A 316 -4.61 -20.32 -8.26
C PRO A 316 -4.58 -21.86 -8.21
N ILE A 317 -3.78 -22.41 -7.29
CA ILE A 317 -3.81 -23.83 -6.93
C ILE A 317 -4.52 -24.08 -5.58
N ALA A 318 -5.06 -23.01 -5.00
CA ALA A 318 -5.73 -23.00 -3.71
C ALA A 318 -6.70 -21.82 -3.65
N THR A 319 -7.62 -21.84 -2.68
CA THR A 319 -8.29 -20.63 -2.22
C THR A 319 -7.40 -19.92 -1.22
N PHE A 320 -6.99 -18.69 -1.53
CA PHE A 320 -6.13 -17.86 -0.69
C PHE A 320 -6.94 -16.77 0.01
N ARG A 321 -6.84 -16.71 1.33
CA ARG A 321 -7.56 -15.76 2.18
C ARG A 321 -6.59 -14.92 3.02
N GLY A 322 -6.98 -13.68 3.31
CA GLY A 322 -6.28 -12.79 4.24
C GLY A 322 -6.57 -13.05 5.72
N PHE A 323 -7.38 -14.05 6.05
CA PHE A 323 -7.78 -14.42 7.41
C PHE A 323 -7.87 -15.93 7.57
N ASN A 324 -7.90 -16.41 8.81
CA ASN A 324 -8.05 -17.82 9.16
C ASN A 324 -8.87 -17.96 10.46
N ALA A 325 -9.48 -19.12 10.67
CA ALA A 325 -10.22 -19.41 11.88
C ALA A 325 -9.28 -19.70 13.05
N GLN A 326 -9.77 -19.41 14.26
CA GLN A 326 -9.04 -19.59 15.51
C GLN A 326 -9.40 -20.93 16.17
N LYS A 327 -8.41 -21.73 16.57
CA LYS A 327 -8.63 -23.04 17.22
C LYS A 327 -9.29 -22.89 18.58
N ASN A 328 -8.73 -22.06 19.45
CA ASN A 328 -9.28 -21.74 20.77
C ASN A 328 -9.63 -20.26 20.85
N LYS A 329 -10.94 -19.92 20.88
CA LYS A 329 -11.46 -18.54 20.95
C LYS A 329 -10.97 -17.71 22.15
N LYS A 330 -10.49 -18.35 23.22
CA LYS A 330 -9.95 -17.66 24.43
C LYS A 330 -8.44 -17.43 24.37
N GLY A 331 -7.74 -18.01 23.40
CA GLY A 331 -6.30 -17.83 23.22
C GLY A 331 -5.94 -16.61 22.38
N GLN A 332 -4.64 -16.43 22.12
CA GLN A 332 -4.15 -15.39 21.20
C GLN A 332 -4.84 -15.51 19.82
N PRO A 333 -5.25 -14.39 19.19
CA PRO A 333 -5.84 -14.42 17.86
C PRO A 333 -4.93 -15.07 16.81
N CYS A 334 -5.51 -15.83 15.88
CA CYS A 334 -4.79 -16.21 14.68
C CYS A 334 -4.66 -14.98 13.77
N VAL A 335 -3.42 -14.67 13.37
CA VAL A 335 -3.11 -13.50 12.52
C VAL A 335 -2.70 -13.87 11.10
N ALA A 336 -2.52 -15.17 10.82
CA ALA A 336 -2.20 -15.65 9.48
C ALA A 336 -3.45 -15.75 8.58
N GLY A 337 -3.23 -15.64 7.28
CA GLY A 337 -4.24 -16.01 6.28
C GLY A 337 -4.37 -17.53 6.12
N ALA A 338 -5.40 -17.96 5.40
CA ALA A 338 -5.63 -19.37 5.09
C ALA A 338 -5.35 -19.66 3.60
N ALA A 339 -4.73 -20.81 3.32
CA ALA A 339 -4.60 -21.38 1.99
C ALA A 339 -5.24 -22.77 1.99
N ILE A 340 -6.30 -22.95 1.20
CA ILE A 340 -7.04 -24.20 1.11
C ILE A 340 -6.76 -24.78 -0.27
N PRO A 341 -5.86 -25.77 -0.40
CA PRO A 341 -5.49 -26.35 -1.69
C PRO A 341 -6.71 -26.82 -2.48
N PHE A 342 -6.63 -26.74 -3.80
CA PHE A 342 -7.54 -27.48 -4.67
C PHE A 342 -7.07 -28.93 -4.73
N GLU A 343 -8.02 -29.85 -4.81
CA GLU A 343 -7.68 -31.25 -5.06
C GLU A 343 -7.04 -31.42 -6.42
N ALA A 344 -6.11 -32.38 -6.54
CA ALA A 344 -5.39 -32.61 -7.78
C ALA A 344 -6.32 -33.15 -8.87
N THR A 345 -7.20 -34.09 -8.51
CA THR A 345 -8.03 -34.83 -9.47
C THR A 345 -9.53 -34.75 -9.14
N LYS A 346 -10.37 -35.06 -10.13
CA LYS A 346 -11.83 -35.13 -9.97
C LYS A 346 -12.26 -36.15 -8.90
N PRO A 347 -11.75 -37.40 -8.90
CA PRO A 347 -12.07 -38.36 -7.85
C PRO A 347 -11.73 -37.84 -6.44
N ASP A 348 -10.62 -37.13 -6.27
CA ASP A 348 -10.21 -36.61 -4.95
C ASP A 348 -11.18 -35.53 -4.45
N ARG A 349 -11.61 -34.59 -5.31
CA ARG A 349 -12.61 -33.59 -4.90
C ARG A 349 -13.99 -34.17 -4.66
N GLU A 350 -14.40 -35.18 -5.41
CA GLU A 350 -15.68 -35.85 -5.17
C GLU A 350 -15.66 -36.61 -3.84
N LYS A 351 -14.55 -37.28 -3.53
CA LYS A 351 -14.35 -37.97 -2.26
C LYS A 351 -14.34 -37.02 -1.07
N ASN A 352 -13.75 -35.83 -1.23
CA ASN A 352 -13.62 -34.84 -0.17
C ASN A 352 -14.78 -33.82 -0.16
N ASP A 353 -15.82 -34.02 -0.97
CA ASP A 353 -16.96 -33.10 -1.11
C ASP A 353 -16.55 -31.65 -1.43
N ASP A 354 -15.45 -31.46 -2.16
CA ASP A 354 -15.00 -30.13 -2.60
C ASP A 354 -15.73 -29.71 -3.88
N PRO A 355 -16.58 -28.66 -3.83
CA PRO A 355 -17.33 -28.21 -5.01
C PRO A 355 -16.45 -27.50 -6.05
N ARG A 356 -15.23 -27.09 -5.68
CA ARG A 356 -14.30 -26.39 -6.57
C ARG A 356 -13.71 -27.40 -7.57
N SER A 357 -13.53 -27.00 -8.82
CA SER A 357 -12.86 -27.86 -9.82
C SER A 357 -11.46 -28.26 -9.34
N SER A 358 -11.06 -29.49 -9.65
CA SER A 358 -9.70 -29.99 -9.36
C SER A 358 -8.66 -29.34 -10.28
N LEU A 359 -7.37 -29.47 -9.97
CA LEU A 359 -6.30 -28.92 -10.79
C LEU A 359 -6.32 -29.47 -12.23
N VAL A 360 -6.53 -30.77 -12.40
CA VAL A 360 -6.62 -31.39 -13.74
C VAL A 360 -7.85 -30.89 -14.50
N GLU A 361 -9.01 -30.73 -13.85
CA GLU A 361 -10.19 -30.17 -14.52
C GLU A 361 -10.02 -28.69 -14.91
N ARG A 362 -9.27 -27.91 -14.11
CA ARG A 362 -9.02 -26.48 -14.38
C ARG A 362 -8.05 -26.25 -15.52
N TYR A 363 -6.94 -26.98 -15.52
CA TYR A 363 -5.79 -26.66 -16.36
C TYR A 363 -5.44 -27.76 -17.36
N GLY A 364 -6.04 -28.95 -17.24
CA GLY A 364 -5.80 -30.10 -18.11
C GLY A 364 -4.45 -30.79 -17.88
N SER A 365 -3.35 -30.04 -17.80
CA SER A 365 -2.01 -30.58 -17.57
C SER A 365 -1.09 -29.58 -16.86
N ARG A 366 -0.05 -30.12 -16.20
CA ARG A 366 1.07 -29.32 -15.66
C ARG A 366 1.76 -28.49 -16.74
N ALA A 367 1.91 -29.04 -17.96
CA ALA A 367 2.57 -28.33 -19.06
C ALA A 367 1.79 -27.06 -19.47
N TYR A 368 0.47 -27.18 -19.59
CA TYR A 368 -0.42 -26.05 -19.87
C TYR A 368 -0.40 -25.02 -18.73
N PHE A 369 -0.43 -25.48 -17.47
CA PHE A 369 -0.34 -24.60 -16.30
C PHE A 369 0.96 -23.78 -16.30
N VAL A 370 2.11 -24.42 -16.52
CA VAL A 370 3.42 -23.74 -16.56
C VAL A 370 3.50 -22.75 -17.73
N ALA A 371 3.02 -23.12 -18.92
CA ALA A 371 3.01 -22.24 -20.08
C ALA A 371 2.11 -21.00 -19.82
N THR A 372 0.94 -21.20 -19.21
CA THR A 372 0.02 -20.10 -18.88
C THR A 372 0.59 -19.22 -17.76
N MET A 373 1.26 -19.80 -16.76
CA MET A 373 1.97 -19.06 -15.72
C MET A 373 3.00 -18.11 -16.32
N ARG A 374 3.78 -18.58 -17.32
CA ARG A 374 4.75 -17.75 -18.05
C ARG A 374 4.07 -16.56 -18.73
N ILE A 375 2.98 -16.78 -19.44
CA ILE A 375 2.23 -15.71 -20.12
C ILE A 375 1.75 -14.64 -19.12
N ILE A 376 1.22 -15.05 -17.97
CA ILE A 376 0.77 -14.12 -16.92
C ILE A 376 1.94 -13.35 -16.31
N ALA A 377 3.02 -14.05 -15.98
CA ALA A 377 4.19 -13.44 -15.39
C ALA A 377 4.83 -12.42 -16.33
N ASP A 378 5.02 -12.77 -17.61
CA ASP A 378 5.58 -11.89 -18.64
C ASP A 378 4.69 -10.65 -18.88
N LYS A 379 3.36 -10.81 -18.79
CA LYS A 379 2.43 -9.67 -18.84
C LYS A 379 2.70 -8.69 -17.69
N LEU A 380 2.85 -9.17 -16.46
CA LEU A 380 3.14 -8.31 -15.32
C LEU A 380 4.53 -7.66 -15.41
N VAL A 381 5.52 -8.33 -16.01
CA VAL A 381 6.83 -7.73 -16.32
C VAL A 381 6.68 -6.57 -17.31
N LYS A 382 5.96 -6.78 -18.42
CA LYS A 382 5.68 -5.73 -19.41
C LYS A 382 4.94 -4.54 -18.79
N GLU A 383 4.05 -4.81 -17.84
CA GLU A 383 3.31 -3.80 -17.10
C GLU A 383 4.12 -3.16 -15.96
N ARG A 384 5.39 -3.56 -15.74
CA ARG A 384 6.27 -3.07 -14.65
C ARG A 384 5.71 -3.34 -13.25
N LEU A 385 4.95 -4.43 -13.09
CA LEU A 385 4.35 -4.87 -11.82
C LEU A 385 4.98 -6.17 -11.28
N LEU A 386 5.96 -6.69 -12.00
CA LEU A 386 6.78 -7.82 -11.61
C LEU A 386 8.18 -7.64 -12.22
N LEU A 387 9.25 -8.02 -11.52
CA LEU A 387 10.58 -8.06 -12.12
C LEU A 387 10.77 -9.37 -12.87
N GLN A 388 11.66 -9.38 -13.87
CA GLN A 388 11.92 -10.58 -14.68
C GLN A 388 12.34 -11.79 -13.82
N GLN A 389 13.24 -11.56 -12.86
CA GLN A 389 13.68 -12.61 -11.91
C GLN A 389 12.52 -13.21 -11.10
N ASP A 390 11.51 -12.39 -10.77
CA ASP A 390 10.35 -12.83 -10.01
C ASP A 390 9.38 -13.61 -10.90
N ALA A 391 9.23 -13.19 -12.15
CA ALA A 391 8.49 -13.95 -13.16
C ALA A 391 9.10 -15.34 -13.38
N ASP A 392 10.43 -15.42 -13.48
CA ASP A 392 11.14 -16.68 -13.62
C ASP A 392 10.99 -17.56 -12.39
N ALA A 393 11.03 -16.99 -11.18
CA ALA A 393 10.76 -17.71 -9.94
C ALA A 393 9.33 -18.30 -9.90
N TYR A 394 8.31 -17.53 -10.28
CA TYR A 394 6.93 -18.04 -10.36
C TYR A 394 6.80 -19.22 -11.33
N VAL A 395 7.43 -19.12 -12.51
CA VAL A 395 7.40 -20.18 -13.51
C VAL A 395 8.19 -21.40 -13.07
N ALA A 396 9.30 -21.21 -12.34
CA ALA A 396 10.05 -22.31 -11.74
C ALA A 396 9.20 -23.04 -10.68
N THR A 397 8.57 -22.31 -9.75
CA THR A 397 7.67 -22.88 -8.74
C THR A 397 6.48 -23.62 -9.39
N ALA A 398 5.94 -23.10 -10.49
CA ALA A 398 4.83 -23.73 -11.20
C ALA A 398 5.14 -25.14 -11.73
N ARG A 399 6.42 -25.46 -11.99
CA ARG A 399 6.84 -26.81 -12.41
C ARG A 399 6.67 -27.86 -11.31
N SER A 400 6.67 -27.43 -10.05
CA SER A 400 6.46 -28.28 -8.88
C SER A 400 5.01 -28.28 -8.39
N ALA A 401 4.08 -27.73 -9.17
CA ALA A 401 2.66 -27.72 -8.79
C ALA A 401 2.10 -29.16 -8.64
N PRO A 402 1.19 -29.39 -7.68
CA PRO A 402 0.74 -30.72 -7.28
C PRO A 402 -0.35 -31.28 -8.22
N PHE A 403 -0.04 -31.35 -9.52
CA PHE A 403 -0.85 -32.01 -10.55
C PHE A 403 -0.73 -33.53 -10.53
#